data_AF-A0A3M0W0Q9-F1
#
_entry.id   AF-A0A3M0W0Q9-F1
#
_cell.length_a   1.000
_cell.length_b   1.000
_cell.length_c   1.000
_cell.angle_alpha   90.00
_cell.angle_beta   90.00
_cell.angle_gamma   90.00
#
_symmetry.space_group_name_H-M   'P 1'
#
loop_
_entity.id
_entity.type
_entity.pdbx_description
1 polymer ?
#
loop_
_entity_poly.entity_id
_entity_poly.type
_entity_poly.pdbx_seq_one_letter_code
_entity_poly.pdbx_strand_id
1 'polypeptide(L)'
;MVHKILFWAGFGVATRILQLGLEMRPFFQRGGLWVYPIYAGVGGSFGYWLQGVEYRQVKLLQQRKEILIERRRRRAQREADEAGAGAGVPAEL
;
A
#
# COMPACT_ATOMS: atom_id res chain seq x y z
N MET A 1 -7.50 -4.49 7.60
CA MET A 1 -6.54 -3.88 8.57
C MET A 1 -6.03 -4.91 9.57
N VAL A 2 -6.93 -5.54 10.35
CA VAL A 2 -6.61 -6.56 11.37
C VAL A 2 -5.73 -7.70 10.82
N HIS A 3 -5.99 -8.19 9.60
CA HIS A 3 -5.20 -9.26 8.97
C HIS A 3 -3.69 -8.95 8.83
N LYS A 4 -3.31 -7.67 8.65
CA LYS A 4 -1.92 -7.25 8.40
C LYS A 4 -1.21 -7.21 9.74
N ILE A 5 -1.86 -6.62 10.74
CA ILE A 5 -1.35 -6.56 12.11
C ILE A 5 -1.20 -7.97 12.68
N LEU A 6 -2.19 -8.86 12.49
CA LEU A 6 -2.10 -10.26 12.91
C LEU A 6 -0.99 -11.02 12.18
N PHE A 7 -0.85 -10.82 10.87
CA PHE A 7 0.24 -11.43 10.09
C PHE A 7 1.61 -10.98 10.61
N TRP A 8 1.81 -9.68 10.80
CA TRP A 8 3.08 -9.12 11.25
C TRP A 8 3.38 -9.43 12.72
N ALA A 9 2.35 -9.51 13.59
CA ALA A 9 2.50 -9.98 14.96
C ALA A 9 2.87 -11.48 15.00
N GLY A 10 2.20 -12.31 14.20
CA GLY A 10 2.54 -13.72 14.02
C GLY A 10 3.95 -13.91 13.45
N PHE A 11 4.37 -13.05 12.54
CA PHE A 11 5.73 -13.03 12.00
C PHE A 11 6.79 -12.69 13.05
N GLY A 12 6.51 -11.73 13.94
CA GLY A 12 7.36 -11.44 15.10
C GLY A 12 7.52 -12.66 16.02
N VAL A 13 6.44 -13.40 16.27
CA VAL A 13 6.49 -14.65 17.03
C VAL A 13 7.26 -15.74 16.26
N ALA A 14 7.03 -15.87 14.95
CA ALA A 14 7.69 -16.85 14.11
C ALA A 14 9.21 -16.60 14.04
N THR A 15 9.66 -15.35 13.98
CA THR A 15 11.09 -15.01 14.03
C THR A 15 11.73 -15.37 15.36
N ARG A 16 11.01 -15.26 16.49
CA ARG A 16 11.49 -15.77 17.79
C ARG A 16 11.62 -17.29 17.81
N ILE A 17 10.66 -18.01 17.22
CA ILE A 17 10.73 -19.46 17.09
C ILE A 17 11.91 -19.86 16.19
N LEU A 18 12.12 -19.15 15.09
CA LEU A 18 13.26 -19.37 14.20
C LEU A 18 14.60 -19.13 14.91
N GLN A 19 14.71 -18.04 15.69
CA GLN A 19 15.88 -17.77 16.52
C GLN A 19 16.19 -18.92 17.47
N LEU A 20 15.17 -19.42 18.20
CA LEU A 20 15.32 -20.55 19.13
C LEU A 20 15.66 -21.87 18.41
N GLY A 21 15.14 -22.04 17.19
CA GLY A 21 15.47 -23.18 16.33
C GLY A 21 16.94 -23.18 15.91
N LEU A 22 17.50 -22.00 15.60
CA LEU A 22 18.93 -21.85 15.32
C LEU A 22 19.81 -22.05 16.56
N GLU A 23 19.35 -21.58 17.73
CA GLU A 23 20.07 -21.72 19.01
C GLU A 23 19.89 -23.12 19.66
N MET A 24 19.10 -24.01 19.05
CA MET A 24 18.69 -25.32 19.60
C MET A 24 18.19 -25.24 21.06
N ARG A 25 17.58 -24.11 21.45
CA ARG A 25 16.98 -23.95 22.77
C ARG A 25 15.53 -24.41 22.75
N PRO A 26 15.04 -25.04 23.84
CA PRO A 26 13.64 -25.48 23.90
C PRO A 26 12.70 -24.27 23.80
N PHE A 27 11.72 -24.38 22.89
CA PHE A 27 10.81 -23.29 22.53
C PHE A 27 9.93 -22.80 23.71
N PHE A 28 9.60 -23.70 24.63
CA PHE A 28 8.71 -23.42 25.76
C PHE A 28 9.44 -23.58 27.10
N GLN A 29 10.19 -22.54 27.50
CA GLN A 29 10.73 -22.41 28.85
C GLN A 29 9.74 -21.62 29.72
N ARG A 30 9.40 -22.12 30.92
CA ARG A 30 8.37 -21.51 31.80
C ARG A 30 8.60 -20.03 32.12
N GLY A 31 9.85 -19.57 32.16
CA GLY A 31 10.20 -18.16 32.37
C GLY A 31 10.22 -17.29 31.10
N GLY A 32 10.19 -17.89 29.91
CA GLY A 32 10.33 -17.20 28.62
C GLY A 32 9.02 -16.94 27.87
N LEU A 33 7.88 -17.46 28.35
CA LEU A 33 6.59 -17.32 27.64
C LEU A 33 6.14 -15.87 27.46
N TRP A 34 6.55 -14.96 28.34
CA TRP A 34 6.20 -13.54 28.25
C TRP A 34 6.97 -12.79 27.15
N VAL A 35 8.01 -13.40 26.58
CA VAL A 35 8.76 -12.81 25.46
C VAL A 35 7.96 -12.86 24.15
N TYR A 36 7.09 -13.86 23.98
CA TYR A 36 6.24 -14.01 22.80
C TYR A 36 5.31 -12.82 22.54
N PRO A 37 4.55 -12.29 23.53
CA PRO A 37 3.75 -11.09 23.31
C PRO A 37 4.60 -9.83 23.04
N ILE A 38 5.85 -9.76 23.52
CA ILE A 38 6.76 -8.65 23.18
C ILE A 38 7.14 -8.72 21.69
N TYR A 39 7.54 -9.90 21.21
CA TYR A 39 7.85 -10.09 19.79
C TYR A 39 6.62 -9.90 18.90
N ALA A 40 5.44 -10.34 19.35
CA ALA A 40 4.17 -10.05 18.69
C ALA A 40 3.88 -8.54 18.64
N GLY A 41 4.16 -7.82 19.73
CA GLY A 41 4.00 -6.37 19.80
C GLY A 41 4.96 -5.62 18.89
N VAL A 42 6.23 -6.00 18.86
CA VAL A 42 7.24 -5.43 17.95
C VAL A 42 6.88 -5.71 16.49
N GLY A 43 6.57 -6.96 16.16
CA GLY A 43 6.13 -7.36 14.82
C GLY A 43 4.86 -6.63 14.39
N GLY A 44 3.84 -6.58 15.26
CA GLY A 44 2.59 -5.86 15.01
C GLY A 44 2.80 -4.35 14.81
N SER A 45 3.67 -3.72 15.62
CA SER A 45 4.02 -2.30 15.49
C SER A 45 4.76 -2.02 14.18
N PHE A 46 5.67 -2.92 13.79
CA PHE A 46 6.36 -2.84 12.50
C PHE A 46 5.38 -2.98 11.33
N GLY A 47 4.45 -3.92 11.40
CA GLY A 47 3.39 -4.08 10.40
C GLY A 47 2.50 -2.86 10.25
N TYR A 48 2.15 -2.21 11.38
CA TYR A 48 1.39 -0.96 11.38
C TYR A 48 2.17 0.18 10.70
N TRP A 49 3.47 0.31 11.00
CA TRP A 49 4.33 1.32 10.37
C TRP A 49 4.46 1.11 8.85
N LEU A 50 4.71 -0.12 8.41
CA LEU A 50 4.89 -0.46 6.99
C LEU A 50 3.61 -0.21 6.18
N GLN A 51 2.45 -0.47 6.79
CA GLN A 51 1.17 -0.11 6.20
C GLN A 51 1.01 1.42 6.03
N GLY A 52 1.54 2.22 6.96
CA GLY A 52 1.60 3.67 6.81
C GLY A 52 2.44 4.13 5.62
N VAL A 53 3.50 3.39 5.28
CA VAL A 53 4.32 3.66 4.09
C VAL A 53 3.57 3.33 2.80
N GLU A 54 2.91 2.17 2.72
CA GLU A 54 2.08 1.79 1.57
C GLU A 54 0.98 2.82 1.30
N TYR A 55 0.30 3.29 2.35
CA TYR A 55 -0.79 4.25 2.23
C TYR A 55 -0.32 5.56 1.56
N ARG A 56 0.91 6.02 1.87
CA ARG A 56 1.49 7.22 1.24
C ARG A 56 1.73 7.00 -0.26
N GLN A 57 2.22 5.82 -0.64
CA GLN A 57 2.50 5.50 -2.05
C GLN A 57 1.22 5.38 -2.89
N VAL A 58 0.22 4.65 -2.38
CA VAL A 58 -1.06 4.48 -3.09
C VAL A 58 -1.79 5.81 -3.24
N LYS A 59 -1.78 6.65 -2.20
CA LYS A 59 -2.38 7.98 -2.26
C LYS A 59 -1.72 8.86 -3.32
N LEU A 60 -0.39 8.85 -3.41
CA LEU A 60 0.35 9.60 -4.43
C LEU A 60 0.01 9.11 -5.85
N LEU A 61 -0.06 7.79 -6.04
CA LEU A 61 -0.41 7.19 -7.33
C LEU A 61 -1.83 7.55 -7.77
N GLN A 62 -2.80 7.52 -6.85
CA GLN A 62 -4.18 7.92 -7.14
C GLN A 62 -4.28 9.40 -7.55
N GLN A 63 -3.60 10.29 -6.82
CA GLN A 63 -3.56 11.71 -7.15
C GLN A 63 -2.97 11.98 -8.54
N ARG A 64 -1.88 11.29 -8.90
CA ARG A 64 -1.26 11.41 -10.23
C ARG A 64 -2.20 10.91 -11.33
N LYS A 65 -2.91 9.80 -11.09
CA LYS A 65 -3.88 9.24 -12.04
C LYS A 65 -5.03 10.22 -12.29
N GLU A 66 -5.59 10.83 -11.26
CA GLU A 66 -6.68 11.82 -11.39
C GLU A 66 -6.24 13.02 -12.23
N ILE A 67 -5.06 13.58 -11.97
CA ILE A 67 -4.50 14.70 -12.75
C ILE A 67 -4.34 14.30 -14.23
N LEU A 68 -3.91 13.07 -14.50
CA LEU A 68 -3.67 12.59 -15.86
C LEU A 68 -4.99 12.38 -16.62
N ILE A 69 -6.01 11.82 -15.95
CA ILE A 69 -7.36 11.66 -16.51
C ILE A 69 -7.99 13.02 -16.80
N GLU A 70 -7.90 13.97 -15.88
CA GLU A 70 -8.41 15.33 -16.05
C GLU A 70 -7.75 16.03 -17.24
N ARG A 71 -6.43 15.90 -17.39
CA ARG A 71 -5.70 16.42 -18.57
C ARG A 71 -6.12 15.76 -19.88
N ARG A 72 -6.43 14.47 -19.88
CA ARG A 72 -6.94 13.77 -21.08
C ARG A 72 -8.35 14.25 -21.42
N ARG A 73 -9.22 14.42 -20.42
CA ARG A 73 -10.58 14.94 -20.59
C ARG A 73 -10.57 16.34 -21.21
N ARG A 74 -9.66 17.22 -20.75
CA ARG A 74 -9.50 18.57 -21.31
C ARG A 74 -8.98 18.60 -22.75
N ARG A 75 -8.11 17.65 -23.12
CA ARG A 75 -7.65 17.53 -24.52
C ARG A 75 -8.76 17.01 -25.43
N ALA A 76 -9.48 15.98 -25.00
CA ALA A 76 -10.63 15.47 -25.75
C ALA A 76 -11.74 16.52 -25.96
N GLN A 77 -11.97 17.41 -24.99
CA GLN A 77 -12.90 18.54 -25.14
C GLN A 77 -12.42 19.54 -26.20
N ARG A 78 -11.15 19.94 -26.18
CA ARG A 78 -10.58 20.85 -27.17
C ARG A 78 -10.59 20.27 -28.58
N GLU A 79 -10.24 18.99 -28.72
CA GLU A 79 -10.28 18.29 -30.00
C GLU A 79 -11.72 18.15 -30.53
N ALA A 80 -12.72 17.97 -29.65
CA ALA A 80 -14.14 17.96 -30.03
C ALA A 80 -14.65 19.35 -30.44
N ASP A 81 -14.23 20.40 -29.73
CA ASP A 81 -14.58 21.79 -30.05
C ASP A 81 -13.94 22.25 -31.38
N GLU A 82 -12.68 21.88 -31.63
CA GLU A 82 -11.98 22.17 -32.89
C GLU A 82 -12.55 21.36 -34.07
N ALA A 83 -12.90 20.08 -33.86
CA ALA A 83 -13.58 19.27 -34.88
C ALA A 83 -15.00 19.79 -35.20
N GLY A 84 -15.70 20.36 -34.21
CA GLY A 84 -16.99 21.02 -34.39
C GLY A 84 -16.87 22.38 -35.12
N ALA A 85 -15.81 23.14 -34.84
CA ALA A 85 -15.55 24.43 -35.49
C ALA A 85 -15.13 24.29 -36.97
N GLY A 86 -14.44 23.20 -37.35
CA GLY A 86 -14.04 22.92 -38.73
C GLY A 86 -15.18 22.51 -39.67
N ALA A 87 -16.31 22.05 -39.13
CA ALA A 87 -17.48 21.65 -39.92
C ALA A 87 -18.42 22.83 -40.30
N GLY A 88 -18.10 24.04 -39.85
CA GLY A 88 -18.94 25.24 -39.99
C GLY A 88 -18.53 26.25 -41.05
N VAL A 89 -17.53 25.97 -41.90
CA VAL A 89 -17.18 26.85 -43.04
C VAL A 89 -17.78 26.25 -44.32
N PRO A 90 -18.99 26.66 -44.74
CA PRO A 90 -19.44 26.38 -46.09
C PRO A 90 -18.50 27.10 -47.05
N ALA A 91 -17.82 26.32 -47.90
CA ALA A 91 -17.12 26.84 -49.05
C ALA A 91 -18.17 27.38 -50.03
N GLU A 92 -18.48 28.67 -49.93
CA GLU A 92 -19.17 29.40 -50.99
C GLU A 92 -18.16 29.81 -52.05
N LEU A 93 -18.12 29.03 -53.15
CA LEU A 93 -17.71 29.39 -54.51
C LEU A 93 -18.57 28.58 -55.48
#